data_AF-A0A242P568-F1
#
_entry.id   AF-A0A242P568-F1
#
_cell.length_a   1.000
_cell.length_b   1.000
_cell.length_c   1.000
_cell.angle_alpha   90.00
_cell.angle_beta   90.00
_cell.angle_gamma   90.00
#
_symmetry.space_group_name_H-M   'P 1'
#
loop_
_entity.id
_entity.type
_entity.pdbx_description
1 polymer ?
#
loop_
_entity_poly.entity_id
_entity_poly.type
_entity_poly.pdbx_seq_one_letter_code
_entity_poly.pdbx_strand_id
1 'polypeptide(L)'
;MKVISFNINSLRARIHQLAAIIDKHQPDIIGLQETKVHNDQFPVEELAQFGYHLHYHGQKGHYGVALLTKQKPLSVQCGFPTDEEGAQCRLIMTELPTNQGNLMVINGYFPQGESLHHEIKYPAKRKFYQDLNQYIQSQQLNSQLSLIIGDMNICPTDLDIGISDDSRKRWLRTGKCSFLPEEREWINNLMSLGYTDTYRHANPESQRYSWFDYRSKGFDSETGLRIDLILASQKLQQYCQQTGIDYDIRGMEKPSDHAPIWAQFDLD
;
A
#
# COMPACT_ATOMS: atom_id res chain seq x y z
N MET A 1 -4.75 2.66 17.93
CA MET A 1 -4.09 3.17 16.70
C MET A 1 -4.72 2.60 15.41
N LYS A 2 -5.25 3.44 14.51
CA LYS A 2 -5.76 3.04 13.18
C LYS A 2 -4.82 3.45 12.04
N VAL A 3 -4.54 2.53 11.13
CA VAL A 3 -3.73 2.76 9.93
C VAL A 3 -4.57 2.57 8.68
N ILE A 4 -4.44 3.48 7.73
CA ILE A 4 -5.05 3.40 6.40
C ILE A 4 -3.98 3.39 5.32
N SER A 5 -4.15 2.54 4.30
CA SER A 5 -3.41 2.61 3.05
C SER A 5 -4.37 2.86 1.90
N PHE A 6 -4.02 3.80 1.02
CA PHE A 6 -4.86 4.16 -0.11
C PHE A 6 -4.04 4.62 -1.30
N ASN A 7 -4.07 3.84 -2.38
CA ASN A 7 -3.65 4.32 -3.69
C ASN A 7 -4.71 5.33 -4.16
N ILE A 8 -4.38 6.61 -4.02
CA ILE A 8 -5.32 7.70 -4.27
C ILE A 8 -5.39 8.02 -5.77
N ASN A 9 -4.49 7.50 -6.61
CA ASN A 9 -4.46 7.74 -8.05
C ASN A 9 -4.67 9.22 -8.41
N SER A 10 -3.69 10.06 -8.11
CA SER A 10 -3.72 11.53 -8.16
C SER A 10 -4.42 12.19 -6.96
N LEU A 11 -3.61 12.63 -6.00
CA LEU A 11 -4.06 13.27 -4.76
C LEU A 11 -4.93 14.51 -5.02
N ARG A 12 -4.45 15.46 -5.82
CA ARG A 12 -5.17 16.74 -6.08
C ARG A 12 -6.55 16.54 -6.72
N ALA A 13 -6.76 15.43 -7.43
CA ALA A 13 -8.06 15.12 -8.03
C ALA A 13 -9.05 14.49 -7.03
N ARG A 14 -8.56 14.01 -5.88
CA ARG A 14 -9.30 13.14 -4.95
C ARG A 14 -9.15 13.52 -3.48
N ILE A 15 -8.88 14.81 -3.20
CA ILE A 15 -8.85 15.33 -1.83
C ILE A 15 -10.19 15.10 -1.12
N HIS A 16 -11.31 15.08 -1.86
CA HIS A 16 -12.62 14.73 -1.29
C HIS A 16 -12.69 13.30 -0.74
N GLN A 17 -12.01 12.32 -1.37
CA GLN A 17 -11.93 10.96 -0.82
C GLN A 17 -11.04 10.91 0.42
N LEU A 18 -9.92 11.66 0.42
CA LEU A 18 -9.06 11.77 1.61
C LEU A 18 -9.82 12.40 2.79
N ALA A 19 -10.58 13.47 2.55
CA ALA A 19 -11.44 14.09 3.56
C ALA A 19 -12.46 13.09 4.12
N ALA A 20 -13.16 12.35 3.25
CA ALA A 20 -14.13 11.34 3.67
C ALA A 20 -13.50 10.18 4.46
N ILE A 21 -12.27 9.77 4.11
CA ILE A 21 -11.49 8.81 4.88
C ILE A 21 -11.21 9.35 6.29
N ILE A 22 -10.75 10.59 6.40
CA ILE A 22 -10.43 11.23 7.68
C ILE A 22 -11.68 11.35 8.53
N ASP A 23 -12.78 11.86 7.98
CA ASP A 23 -14.05 12.03 8.67
C ASP A 23 -14.59 10.70 9.20
N LYS A 24 -14.62 9.67 8.36
CA LYS A 24 -15.19 8.35 8.70
C LYS A 24 -14.32 7.55 9.67
N HIS A 25 -13.01 7.54 9.47
CA HIS A 25 -12.11 6.62 10.17
C HIS A 25 -11.28 7.26 11.27
N GLN A 26 -11.07 8.57 11.22
CA GLN A 26 -10.19 9.31 12.11
C GLN A 26 -8.81 8.65 12.30
N PRO A 27 -8.14 8.21 11.22
CA PRO A 27 -6.95 7.36 11.32
C PRO A 27 -5.78 8.08 11.96
N ASP A 28 -4.90 7.34 12.63
CA ASP A 28 -3.65 7.89 13.19
C ASP A 28 -2.57 8.02 12.13
N ILE A 29 -2.58 7.12 11.15
CA ILE A 29 -1.61 7.05 10.05
C ILE A 29 -2.37 6.82 8.73
N ILE A 30 -2.05 7.60 7.70
CA ILE A 30 -2.53 7.39 6.33
C ILE A 30 -1.33 7.30 5.39
N GLY A 31 -1.14 6.14 4.76
CA GLY A 31 -0.23 5.95 3.64
C GLY A 31 -0.96 6.17 2.32
N LEU A 32 -0.49 7.12 1.52
CA LEU A 32 -0.98 7.37 0.17
C LEU A 32 0.03 6.88 -0.87
N GLN A 33 -0.49 6.29 -1.95
CA GLN A 33 0.27 5.87 -3.14
C GLN A 33 -0.29 6.52 -4.40
N GLU A 34 0.51 6.57 -5.47
CA GLU A 34 0.21 7.31 -6.70
C GLU A 34 -0.28 8.74 -6.45
N THR A 35 0.38 9.51 -5.59
CA THR A 35 -0.02 10.91 -5.39
C THR A 35 0.05 11.69 -6.70
N LYS A 36 0.99 11.35 -7.61
CA LYS A 36 1.22 11.99 -8.92
C LYS A 36 1.48 13.50 -8.81
N VAL A 37 2.05 13.92 -7.68
CA VAL A 37 2.38 15.32 -7.42
C VAL A 37 3.89 15.46 -7.21
N HIS A 38 4.50 16.45 -7.86
CA HIS A 38 5.87 16.85 -7.56
C HIS A 38 5.94 17.50 -6.18
N ASN A 39 7.05 17.33 -5.44
CA ASN A 39 7.19 17.88 -4.07
C ASN A 39 6.80 19.37 -3.97
N ASP A 40 7.28 20.22 -4.88
CA ASP A 40 6.98 21.66 -4.89
C ASP A 40 5.50 21.99 -5.16
N GLN A 41 4.71 21.03 -5.65
CA GLN A 41 3.30 21.19 -5.95
C GLN A 41 2.40 20.42 -4.97
N PHE A 42 2.98 19.81 -3.93
CA PHE A 42 2.22 19.06 -2.95
C PHE A 42 1.25 20.00 -2.23
N PRO A 43 -0.04 19.64 -2.07
CA PRO A 43 -1.07 20.56 -1.58
C PRO A 43 -1.03 20.74 -0.06
N VAL A 44 0.11 21.20 0.48
CA VAL A 44 0.36 21.33 1.93
C VAL A 44 -0.69 22.20 2.61
N GLU A 45 -0.99 23.38 2.04
CA GLU A 45 -1.95 24.32 2.62
C GLU A 45 -3.37 23.73 2.69
N GLU A 46 -3.79 23.05 1.63
CA GLU A 46 -5.11 22.41 1.56
C GLU A 46 -5.22 21.23 2.52
N LEU A 47 -4.12 20.51 2.78
CA LEU A 47 -4.10 19.38 3.71
C LEU A 47 -3.86 19.79 5.17
N ALA A 48 -3.34 20.99 5.42
CA ALA A 48 -3.04 21.47 6.78
C ALA A 48 -4.29 21.51 7.68
N GLN A 49 -5.46 21.77 7.08
CA GLN A 49 -6.74 21.79 7.80
C GLN A 49 -7.09 20.45 8.47
N PHE A 50 -6.54 19.33 8.00
CA PHE A 50 -6.80 18.01 8.56
C PHE A 50 -5.99 17.70 9.83
N GLY A 51 -5.01 18.55 10.19
CA GLY A 51 -4.25 18.39 11.43
C GLY A 51 -3.24 17.23 11.44
N TYR A 52 -2.79 16.78 10.26
CA TYR A 52 -1.75 15.75 10.13
C TYR A 52 -0.37 16.37 9.87
N HIS A 53 0.67 15.73 10.38
CA HIS A 53 2.03 15.93 9.88
C HIS A 53 2.16 15.27 8.50
N LEU A 54 2.62 16.05 7.52
CA LEU A 54 2.69 15.62 6.12
C LEU A 54 4.14 15.30 5.75
N HIS A 55 4.38 14.06 5.33
CA HIS A 55 5.65 13.62 4.76
C HIS A 55 5.38 13.03 3.39
N TYR A 56 6.13 13.45 2.37
CA TYR A 56 5.83 13.07 0.99
C TYR A 56 7.09 13.03 0.15
N HIS A 57 7.05 12.18 -0.87
CA HIS A 57 8.11 12.01 -1.83
C HIS A 57 7.48 11.74 -3.19
N GLY A 58 7.58 12.69 -4.11
CA GLY A 58 6.91 12.62 -5.39
C GLY A 58 7.63 13.36 -6.51
N GLN A 59 7.30 12.95 -7.74
CA GLN A 59 7.82 13.51 -8.98
C GLN A 59 6.66 13.86 -9.92
N LYS A 60 6.93 14.66 -10.95
CA LYS A 60 5.89 15.19 -11.83
C LYS A 60 5.16 14.06 -12.58
N GLY A 61 3.83 13.99 -12.41
CA GLY A 61 2.92 13.18 -13.23
C GLY A 61 2.94 11.66 -13.00
N HIS A 62 3.89 11.15 -12.22
CA HIS A 62 4.08 9.71 -11.99
C HIS A 62 4.41 9.41 -10.53
N TYR A 63 4.09 8.19 -10.10
CA TYR A 63 4.41 7.65 -8.77
C TYR A 63 3.93 8.56 -7.63
N GLY A 64 4.77 8.71 -6.60
CA GLY A 64 4.52 9.59 -5.48
C GLY A 64 3.86 8.85 -4.33
N VAL A 65 4.45 9.02 -3.16
CA VAL A 65 3.96 8.47 -1.89
C VAL A 65 3.87 9.58 -0.85
N ALA A 66 2.95 9.44 0.10
CA ALA A 66 2.87 10.31 1.26
C ALA A 66 2.49 9.53 2.51
N LEU A 67 3.03 9.92 3.66
CA LEU A 67 2.62 9.48 4.98
C LEU A 67 2.08 10.69 5.74
N LEU A 68 0.81 10.60 6.15
CA LEU A 68 0.14 11.57 6.99
C LEU A 68 0.00 10.96 8.39
N THR A 69 0.53 11.61 9.41
CA THR A 69 0.53 11.08 10.78
C THR A 69 -0.04 12.10 11.76
N LYS A 70 -0.92 11.68 12.68
CA LYS A 70 -1.41 12.56 13.75
C LYS A 70 -0.29 12.96 14.72
N GLN A 71 0.56 12.00 15.05
CA GLN A 71 1.76 12.26 15.85
C GLN A 71 2.93 12.66 14.97
N LYS A 72 3.82 13.51 15.49
CA LYS A 72 5.07 13.85 14.82
C LYS A 72 6.01 12.64 14.83
N PRO A 73 6.53 12.19 13.67
CA PRO A 73 7.49 11.09 13.64
C PRO A 73 8.85 11.47 14.23
N LEU A 74 9.53 10.49 14.79
CA LEU A 74 10.91 10.59 15.29
C LEU A 74 11.91 10.71 14.14
N SER A 75 11.64 9.99 13.04
CA SER A 75 12.46 9.98 11.84
C SER A 75 11.60 9.78 10.59
N VAL A 76 12.08 10.30 9.46
CA VAL A 76 11.44 10.19 8.14
C VAL A 76 12.53 9.89 7.11
N GLN A 77 12.31 8.88 6.27
CA GLN A 77 13.20 8.52 5.17
C GLN A 77 12.40 8.35 3.88
N CYS A 78 12.87 8.98 2.81
CA CYS A 78 12.31 8.83 1.47
C CYS A 78 13.22 7.92 0.65
N GLY A 79 12.66 6.88 0.02
CA GLY A 79 13.43 5.89 -0.73
C GLY A 79 14.22 4.92 0.15
N PHE A 80 14.89 3.97 -0.49
CA PHE A 80 15.89 3.12 0.14
C PHE A 80 17.20 3.90 0.37
N PRO A 81 18.03 3.53 1.36
CA PRO A 81 19.35 4.14 1.53
C PRO A 81 20.29 3.94 0.34
N THR A 82 20.00 2.94 -0.49
CA THR A 82 20.74 2.58 -1.70
C THR A 82 20.17 3.20 -2.98
N ASP A 83 19.11 4.00 -2.88
CA ASP A 83 18.52 4.64 -4.05
C ASP A 83 19.48 5.68 -4.66
N GLU A 84 19.64 5.62 -5.97
CA GLU A 84 20.42 6.59 -6.74
C GLU A 84 19.62 7.86 -7.03
N GLU A 85 20.30 8.91 -7.47
CA GLU A 85 19.65 10.13 -7.92
C GLU A 85 18.66 9.83 -9.07
N GLY A 86 17.42 10.31 -8.94
CA GLY A 86 16.37 10.05 -9.92
C GLY A 86 15.66 8.71 -9.76
N ALA A 87 15.93 7.94 -8.70
CA ALA A 87 15.12 6.78 -8.32
C ALA A 87 13.63 7.14 -8.24
N GLN A 88 12.78 6.18 -8.60
CA GLN A 88 11.34 6.40 -8.67
C GLN A 88 10.78 6.65 -7.27
N CYS A 89 10.05 7.76 -7.08
CA CYS A 89 9.47 8.13 -5.78
C CYS A 89 8.36 7.16 -5.34
N ARG A 90 8.74 6.03 -4.72
CA ARG A 90 7.87 4.88 -4.43
C ARG A 90 7.84 4.44 -2.98
N LEU A 91 8.72 4.98 -2.13
CA LEU A 91 8.86 4.51 -0.76
C LEU A 91 9.03 5.69 0.18
N ILE A 92 8.33 5.65 1.31
CA ILE A 92 8.55 6.57 2.43
C ILE A 92 8.38 5.80 3.73
N MET A 93 9.27 6.04 4.67
CA MET A 93 9.36 5.33 5.94
C MET A 93 9.37 6.32 7.10
N THR A 94 8.66 6.01 8.17
CA THR A 94 8.62 6.84 9.37
C THR A 94 8.68 6.00 10.63
N GLU A 95 9.36 6.51 11.63
CA GLU A 95 9.34 5.94 12.98
C GLU A 95 8.43 6.78 13.89
N LEU A 96 7.45 6.15 14.54
CA LEU A 96 6.48 6.81 15.41
C LEU A 96 6.58 6.27 16.84
N PRO A 97 6.54 7.12 17.88
CA PRO A 97 6.49 6.64 19.25
C PRO A 97 5.12 6.03 19.56
N THR A 98 5.09 4.93 20.31
CA THR A 98 3.87 4.31 20.86
C THR A 98 4.10 3.87 22.30
N ASN A 99 3.05 3.52 23.03
CA ASN A 99 3.18 3.02 24.40
C ASN A 99 3.85 1.64 24.47
N GLN A 100 3.91 0.91 23.35
CA GLN A 100 4.55 -0.40 23.23
C GLN A 100 5.98 -0.32 22.64
N GLY A 101 6.50 0.90 22.42
CA GLY A 101 7.78 1.18 21.78
C GLY A 101 7.63 1.88 20.43
N ASN A 102 8.73 2.06 19.70
CA ASN A 102 8.70 2.75 18.40
C ASN A 102 8.13 1.83 17.31
N LEU A 103 7.20 2.36 16.52
CA LEU A 103 6.60 1.70 15.36
C LEU A 103 7.26 2.21 14.08
N MET A 104 7.87 1.30 13.32
CA MET A 104 8.36 1.57 11.98
C MET A 104 7.24 1.36 10.94
N VAL A 105 6.90 2.40 10.19
CA VAL A 105 5.90 2.35 9.12
C VAL A 105 6.59 2.51 7.78
N ILE A 106 6.42 1.53 6.89
CA ILE A 106 6.91 1.54 5.52
C ILE A 106 5.70 1.68 4.59
N ASN A 107 5.59 2.82 3.91
CA ASN A 107 4.58 3.04 2.88
C ASN A 107 5.20 2.90 1.47
N GLY A 108 4.71 1.94 0.70
CA GLY A 108 5.24 1.61 -0.63
C GLY A 108 4.21 1.69 -1.75
N TYR A 109 4.63 2.22 -2.90
CA TYR A 109 3.97 2.06 -4.19
C TYR A 109 4.80 1.13 -5.08
N PHE A 110 4.53 -0.17 -5.00
CA PHE A 110 5.35 -1.19 -5.65
C PHE A 110 5.17 -1.13 -7.17
N PRO A 111 6.23 -1.39 -7.97
CA PRO A 111 6.09 -1.37 -9.42
C PRO A 111 5.05 -2.39 -9.92
N GLN A 112 4.16 -1.97 -10.84
CA GLN A 112 3.13 -2.87 -11.36
C GLN A 112 3.70 -4.00 -12.24
N GLY A 113 4.80 -3.74 -12.95
CA GLY A 113 5.55 -4.74 -13.74
C GLY A 113 5.11 -4.88 -15.20
N GLU A 114 3.89 -4.45 -15.54
CA GLU A 114 3.21 -4.57 -16.83
C GLU A 114 3.02 -6.02 -17.30
N SER A 115 4.11 -6.67 -17.71
CA SER A 115 4.14 -8.08 -18.08
C SER A 115 5.52 -8.68 -17.84
N LEU A 116 5.58 -10.01 -17.67
CA LEU A 116 6.80 -10.82 -17.60
C LEU A 116 7.81 -10.49 -18.71
N HIS A 117 7.32 -10.09 -19.89
CA HIS A 117 8.13 -9.82 -21.07
C HIS A 117 8.60 -8.36 -21.15
N HIS A 118 8.17 -7.48 -20.25
CA HIS A 118 8.57 -6.08 -20.27
C HIS A 118 9.99 -5.91 -19.72
N GLU A 119 10.94 -5.53 -20.59
CA GLU A 119 12.38 -5.50 -20.32
C GLU A 119 12.80 -4.59 -19.15
N ILE A 120 12.06 -3.50 -18.90
CA ILE A 120 12.39 -2.53 -17.84
C ILE A 120 11.51 -2.72 -16.58
N LYS A 121 10.18 -2.78 -16.74
CA LYS A 121 9.24 -2.73 -15.60
C LYS A 121 9.23 -3.99 -14.75
N TYR A 122 9.33 -5.18 -15.36
CA TYR A 122 9.30 -6.43 -14.60
C TYR A 122 10.59 -6.66 -13.80
N PRO A 123 11.80 -6.42 -14.35
CA PRO A 123 13.01 -6.40 -13.54
C PRO A 123 13.00 -5.35 -12.43
N ALA A 124 12.44 -4.16 -12.68
CA ALA A 124 12.28 -3.13 -11.65
C ALA A 124 11.37 -3.60 -10.50
N LYS A 125 10.26 -4.30 -10.80
CA LYS A 125 9.39 -4.91 -9.80
C LYS A 125 10.14 -5.93 -8.95
N ARG A 126 10.86 -6.86 -9.58
CA ARG A 126 11.69 -7.85 -8.90
C ARG A 126 12.72 -7.21 -7.98
N LYS A 127 13.47 -6.22 -8.49
CA LYS A 127 14.49 -5.51 -7.73
C LYS A 127 13.89 -4.83 -6.49
N PHE A 128 12.75 -4.16 -6.64
CA PHE A 128 12.09 -3.48 -5.53
C PHE A 128 11.75 -4.42 -4.36
N TYR A 129 11.26 -5.63 -4.64
CA TYR A 129 11.04 -6.66 -3.61
C TYR A 129 12.34 -7.17 -2.99
N GLN A 130 13.40 -7.33 -3.78
CA GLN A 130 14.72 -7.74 -3.28
C GLN A 130 15.32 -6.68 -2.34
N ASP A 131 15.27 -5.41 -2.74
CA ASP A 131 15.76 -4.28 -1.95
C ASP A 131 14.99 -4.16 -0.63
N LEU A 132 13.66 -4.32 -0.67
CA LEU A 132 12.83 -4.31 0.53
C LEU A 132 13.18 -5.45 1.49
N ASN A 133 13.33 -6.68 0.98
CA ASN A 133 13.71 -7.83 1.80
C ASN A 133 15.07 -7.60 2.47
N GLN A 134 16.05 -7.11 1.70
CA GLN A 134 17.39 -6.79 2.22
C GLN A 134 17.32 -5.68 3.29
N TYR A 135 16.52 -4.64 3.05
CA TYR A 135 16.35 -3.55 4.00
C TYR A 135 15.78 -4.05 5.32
N ILE A 136 14.67 -4.81 5.27
CA ILE A 136 14.03 -5.41 6.45
C ILE A 136 15.00 -6.25 7.26
N GLN A 137 15.77 -7.11 6.59
CA GLN A 137 16.74 -7.99 7.25
C GLN A 137 17.89 -7.19 7.87
N SER A 138 18.45 -6.22 7.14
CA SER A 138 19.58 -5.42 7.62
C SER A 138 19.22 -4.58 8.84
N GLN A 139 17.99 -4.05 8.87
CA GLN A 139 17.46 -3.24 9.97
C GLN A 139 16.76 -4.08 11.05
N GLN A 140 16.67 -5.41 10.86
CA GLN A 140 15.96 -6.34 11.74
C GLN A 140 14.52 -5.90 12.04
N LEU A 141 13.81 -5.33 11.06
CA LEU A 141 12.48 -4.75 11.29
C LEU A 141 11.44 -5.81 11.64
N ASN A 142 11.66 -7.05 11.22
CA ASN A 142 10.77 -8.17 11.50
C ASN A 142 10.66 -8.52 13.00
N SER A 143 11.66 -8.18 13.82
CA SER A 143 11.63 -8.38 15.28
C SER A 143 11.12 -7.15 16.06
N GLN A 144 10.85 -6.04 15.35
CA GLN A 144 10.39 -4.78 15.92
C GLN A 144 8.87 -4.62 15.72
N LEU A 145 8.29 -3.56 16.29
CA LEU A 145 6.97 -3.11 15.85
C LEU A 145 7.15 -2.49 14.47
N SER A 146 6.75 -3.20 13.42
CA SER A 146 6.87 -2.70 12.06
C SER A 146 5.69 -3.08 11.20
N LEU A 147 5.40 -2.21 10.24
CA LEU A 147 4.24 -2.29 9.37
C LEU A 147 4.65 -1.91 7.95
N ILE A 148 4.30 -2.75 6.97
CA ILE A 148 4.44 -2.45 5.55
C ILE A 148 3.05 -2.27 4.97
N ILE A 149 2.77 -1.09 4.44
CA ILE A 149 1.50 -0.73 3.84
C ILE A 149 1.70 -0.27 2.40
N GLY A 150 0.71 -0.50 1.56
CA GLY A 150 0.74 0.05 0.21
C GLY A 150 0.03 -0.77 -0.84
N ASP A 151 0.17 -0.29 -2.07
CA ASP A 151 -0.19 -1.00 -3.29
C ASP A 151 1.00 -1.90 -3.69
N MET A 152 0.86 -3.18 -3.40
CA MET A 152 1.87 -4.21 -3.64
C MET A 152 1.87 -4.65 -5.10
N ASN A 153 0.82 -4.36 -5.87
CA ASN A 153 0.64 -4.83 -7.24
C ASN A 153 0.74 -6.36 -7.41
N ILE A 154 0.56 -7.15 -6.33
CA ILE A 154 0.60 -8.62 -6.33
C ILE A 154 -0.58 -9.15 -5.49
N CYS A 155 -1.33 -10.10 -6.03
CA CYS A 155 -2.34 -10.89 -5.33
C CYS A 155 -1.64 -12.10 -4.67
N PRO A 156 -1.60 -12.18 -3.33
CA PRO A 156 -0.91 -13.28 -2.64
C PRO A 156 -1.48 -14.67 -2.96
N THR A 157 -2.80 -14.79 -3.01
CA THR A 157 -3.51 -16.07 -3.17
C THR A 157 -4.58 -16.00 -4.26
N ASP A 158 -5.18 -17.15 -4.60
CA ASP A 158 -6.31 -17.18 -5.55
C ASP A 158 -7.58 -16.53 -4.98
N LEU A 159 -7.74 -16.47 -3.64
CA LEU A 159 -8.85 -15.76 -2.99
C LEU A 159 -8.80 -14.24 -3.21
N ASP A 160 -7.67 -13.74 -3.69
CA ASP A 160 -7.41 -12.33 -3.97
C ASP A 160 -7.71 -11.96 -5.43
N ILE A 161 -8.22 -12.91 -6.24
CA ILE A 161 -8.51 -12.75 -7.66
C ILE A 161 -10.02 -12.87 -7.90
N GLY A 162 -10.67 -11.76 -8.26
CA GLY A 162 -12.10 -11.67 -8.56
C GLY A 162 -12.44 -11.61 -10.04
N ILE A 163 -11.45 -11.69 -10.93
CA ILE A 163 -11.69 -11.81 -12.38
C ILE A 163 -12.10 -13.23 -12.75
N SER A 164 -12.89 -13.38 -13.81
CA SER A 164 -13.29 -14.68 -14.36
C SER A 164 -12.10 -15.62 -14.56
N ASP A 165 -12.29 -16.93 -14.39
CA ASP A 165 -11.24 -17.93 -14.61
C ASP A 165 -10.61 -17.87 -16.01
N ASP A 166 -11.40 -17.59 -17.06
CA ASP A 166 -10.87 -17.43 -18.42
C ASP A 166 -9.94 -16.22 -18.52
N SER A 167 -10.29 -15.11 -17.87
CA SER A 167 -9.41 -13.94 -17.77
C SER A 167 -8.15 -14.26 -16.97
N ARG A 168 -8.26 -14.96 -15.83
CA ARG A 168 -7.11 -15.40 -15.02
C ARG A 168 -6.14 -16.26 -15.84
N LYS A 169 -6.65 -17.30 -16.51
CA LYS A 169 -5.86 -18.18 -17.41
C LYS A 169 -5.23 -17.39 -18.55
N ARG A 170 -5.97 -16.45 -19.14
CA ARG A 170 -5.44 -15.58 -20.19
C ARG A 170 -4.28 -14.72 -19.69
N TRP A 171 -4.41 -14.07 -18.52
CA TRP A 171 -3.36 -13.23 -17.95
C TRP A 171 -2.09 -14.02 -17.70
N LEU A 172 -2.21 -15.20 -17.08
CA LEU A 172 -1.07 -16.12 -16.88
C LEU A 172 -0.41 -16.51 -18.21
N ARG A 173 -1.20 -16.92 -19.20
CA ARG A 173 -0.70 -17.30 -20.52
C ARG A 173 0.01 -16.16 -21.26
N THR A 174 -0.47 -14.93 -21.10
CA THR A 174 0.13 -13.74 -21.75
C THR A 174 1.20 -13.08 -20.88
N GLY A 175 1.54 -13.65 -19.72
CA GLY A 175 2.51 -13.08 -18.79
C GLY A 175 2.09 -11.74 -18.18
N LYS A 176 0.79 -11.42 -18.08
CA LYS A 176 0.33 -10.16 -17.47
C LYS A 176 0.57 -10.21 -15.96
N CYS A 177 1.21 -9.17 -15.44
CA CYS A 177 1.53 -9.04 -14.01
C CYS A 177 0.28 -8.93 -13.14
N SER A 178 0.40 -9.43 -11.91
CA SER A 178 -0.43 -9.26 -10.71
C SER A 178 -0.48 -10.54 -9.88
N PHE A 179 -0.25 -11.72 -10.48
CA PHE A 179 -0.35 -13.02 -9.82
C PHE A 179 0.43 -14.12 -10.56
N LEU A 180 1.52 -13.74 -11.25
CA LEU A 180 2.44 -14.72 -11.83
C LEU A 180 3.09 -15.56 -10.71
N PRO A 181 3.49 -16.81 -10.99
CA PRO A 181 4.16 -17.67 -9.99
C PRO A 181 5.35 -16.97 -9.31
N GLU A 182 6.21 -16.31 -10.08
CA GLU A 182 7.39 -15.61 -9.55
C GLU A 182 7.01 -14.39 -8.70
N GLU A 183 5.92 -13.69 -9.04
CA GLU A 183 5.40 -12.58 -8.23
C GLU A 183 4.90 -13.10 -6.87
N ARG A 184 4.22 -14.26 -6.87
CA ARG A 184 3.79 -14.91 -5.63
C ARG A 184 4.99 -15.36 -4.79
N GLU A 185 6.06 -15.85 -5.40
CA GLU A 185 7.31 -16.13 -4.67
C GLU A 185 7.85 -14.88 -3.97
N TRP A 186 7.85 -13.72 -4.64
CA TRP A 186 8.40 -12.49 -4.04
C TRP A 186 7.61 -12.01 -2.83
N ILE A 187 6.28 -11.95 -2.92
CA ILE A 187 5.43 -11.52 -1.78
C ILE A 187 5.45 -12.57 -0.66
N ASN A 188 5.51 -13.86 -0.97
CA ASN A 188 5.61 -14.92 0.03
C ASN A 188 6.97 -14.89 0.73
N ASN A 189 8.06 -14.62 0.00
CA ASN A 189 9.38 -14.43 0.60
C ASN A 189 9.37 -13.24 1.57
N LEU A 190 8.77 -12.11 1.18
CA LEU A 190 8.59 -10.97 2.08
C LEU A 190 7.82 -11.35 3.36
N MET A 191 6.67 -12.03 3.22
CA MET A 191 5.88 -12.47 4.38
C MET A 191 6.64 -13.48 5.25
N SER A 192 7.44 -14.36 4.65
CA SER A 192 8.25 -15.36 5.36
C SER A 192 9.30 -14.76 6.29
N LEU A 193 9.67 -13.48 6.12
CA LEU A 193 10.55 -12.76 7.05
C LEU A 193 9.90 -12.52 8.43
N GLY A 194 8.62 -12.82 8.60
CA GLY A 194 7.88 -12.62 9.85
C GLY A 194 6.81 -11.55 9.76
N TYR A 195 6.21 -11.37 8.58
CA TYR A 195 5.08 -10.47 8.35
C TYR A 195 3.80 -11.24 8.09
N THR A 196 2.70 -10.74 8.66
CA THR A 196 1.36 -11.28 8.52
C THR A 196 0.50 -10.33 7.69
N ASP A 197 -0.16 -10.84 6.65
CA ASP A 197 -1.24 -10.13 5.97
C ASP A 197 -2.43 -9.99 6.92
N THR A 198 -2.62 -8.79 7.46
CA THR A 198 -3.61 -8.50 8.50
C THR A 198 -5.03 -8.83 8.04
N TYR A 199 -5.39 -8.52 6.79
CA TYR A 199 -6.73 -8.75 6.26
C TYR A 199 -7.01 -10.24 6.09
N ARG A 200 -6.10 -10.96 5.43
CA ARG A 200 -6.25 -12.40 5.19
C ARG A 200 -6.24 -13.19 6.50
N HIS A 201 -5.43 -12.79 7.48
CA HIS A 201 -5.40 -13.43 8.80
C HIS A 201 -6.75 -13.33 9.52
N ALA A 202 -7.38 -12.13 9.51
CA ALA A 202 -8.68 -11.93 10.14
C ALA A 202 -9.86 -12.47 9.31
N ASN A 203 -9.68 -12.62 7.99
CA ASN A 203 -10.74 -13.01 7.05
C ASN A 203 -10.25 -14.15 6.12
N PRO A 204 -9.98 -15.36 6.66
CA PRO A 204 -9.26 -16.42 5.95
C PRO A 204 -9.93 -16.83 4.63
N GLU A 205 -11.26 -16.86 4.58
CA GLU A 205 -12.03 -17.33 3.42
C GLU A 205 -12.66 -16.20 2.59
N SER A 206 -12.52 -14.94 3.02
CA SER A 206 -13.18 -13.81 2.37
C SER A 206 -12.61 -13.55 0.97
N GLN A 207 -13.50 -13.32 0.01
CA GLN A 207 -13.18 -12.81 -1.31
C GLN A 207 -13.60 -11.34 -1.36
N ARG A 208 -12.64 -10.46 -1.09
CA ARG A 208 -12.84 -9.00 -1.13
C ARG A 208 -11.60 -8.36 -1.74
N TYR A 209 -11.84 -7.44 -2.66
CA TYR A 209 -10.82 -6.85 -3.52
C TYR A 209 -10.56 -5.39 -3.18
N SER A 210 -9.37 -4.91 -3.48
CA SER A 210 -8.94 -3.53 -3.22
C SER A 210 -8.78 -2.70 -4.49
N TRP A 211 -8.69 -3.32 -5.68
CA TRP A 211 -8.57 -2.63 -6.96
C TRP A 211 -9.61 -3.11 -7.97
N PHE A 212 -10.17 -2.17 -8.73
CA PHE A 212 -11.20 -2.41 -9.74
C PHE A 212 -10.96 -1.57 -10.99
N ASP A 213 -10.77 -2.23 -12.13
CA ASP A 213 -10.55 -1.55 -13.42
C ASP A 213 -11.72 -0.62 -13.79
N TYR A 214 -11.39 0.63 -14.13
CA TYR A 214 -12.40 1.60 -14.56
C TYR A 214 -13.10 1.21 -15.87
N ARG A 215 -12.36 0.66 -16.84
CA ARG A 215 -12.87 0.45 -18.21
C ARG A 215 -13.90 -0.67 -18.25
N SER A 216 -13.66 -1.74 -17.50
CA SER A 216 -14.61 -2.84 -17.37
C SER A 216 -15.72 -2.58 -16.35
N LYS A 217 -15.74 -1.41 -15.69
CA LYS A 217 -16.62 -1.11 -14.55
C LYS A 217 -16.55 -2.20 -13.48
N GLY A 218 -15.33 -2.64 -13.14
CA GLY A 218 -15.13 -3.81 -12.28
C GLY A 218 -15.77 -3.68 -10.90
N PHE A 219 -15.94 -2.46 -10.38
CA PHE A 219 -16.59 -2.25 -9.09
C PHE A 219 -18.08 -2.59 -9.11
N ASP A 220 -18.80 -2.23 -10.18
CA ASP A 220 -20.24 -2.49 -10.33
C ASP A 220 -20.55 -4.01 -10.40
N SER A 221 -19.60 -4.80 -10.92
CA SER A 221 -19.69 -6.25 -11.04
C SER A 221 -18.89 -7.00 -9.98
N GLU A 222 -18.42 -6.31 -8.93
CA GLU A 222 -17.56 -6.83 -7.87
C GLU A 222 -16.35 -7.64 -8.38
N THR A 223 -15.86 -7.30 -9.57
CA THR A 223 -14.76 -7.95 -10.27
C THR A 223 -13.49 -7.15 -10.06
N GLY A 224 -12.65 -7.60 -9.13
CA GLY A 224 -11.43 -6.88 -8.74
C GLY A 224 -10.26 -7.79 -8.40
N LEU A 225 -9.20 -7.18 -7.89
CA LEU A 225 -8.02 -7.84 -7.33
C LEU A 225 -7.74 -7.27 -5.94
N ARG A 226 -7.23 -8.08 -5.00
CA ARG A 226 -6.69 -7.59 -3.73
C ARG A 226 -5.16 -7.48 -3.83
N ILE A 227 -4.71 -6.26 -4.11
CA ILE A 227 -3.30 -5.92 -4.34
C ILE A 227 -2.78 -4.84 -3.39
N ASP A 228 -3.67 -4.23 -2.61
CA ASP A 228 -3.30 -3.35 -1.51
C ASP A 228 -3.27 -4.19 -0.23
N LEU A 229 -2.18 -4.07 0.53
CA LEU A 229 -1.95 -4.90 1.72
C LEU A 229 -1.46 -4.06 2.89
N ILE A 230 -1.81 -4.53 4.09
CA ILE A 230 -1.22 -4.11 5.36
C ILE A 230 -0.56 -5.35 5.96
N LEU A 231 0.76 -5.38 5.93
CA LEU A 231 1.59 -6.47 6.46
C LEU A 231 2.19 -6.05 7.80
N ALA A 232 1.78 -6.68 8.89
CA ALA A 232 2.28 -6.39 10.23
C ALA A 232 3.37 -7.39 10.63
N SER A 233 4.44 -6.94 11.29
CA SER A 233 5.41 -7.84 11.91
C SER A 233 4.72 -8.75 12.93
N GLN A 234 5.31 -9.90 13.24
CA GLN A 234 4.77 -10.81 14.26
C GLN A 234 4.49 -10.10 15.60
N LYS A 235 5.37 -9.18 16.02
CA LYS A 235 5.19 -8.41 17.26
C LYS A 235 3.99 -7.47 17.17
N LEU A 236 3.83 -6.74 16.07
CA LEU A 236 2.72 -5.81 15.88
C LEU A 236 1.38 -6.54 15.67
N GLN A 237 1.40 -7.68 14.99
CA GLN A 237 0.20 -8.48 14.68
C GLN A 237 -0.59 -8.88 15.93
N GLN A 238 0.08 -9.08 17.07
CA GLN A 238 -0.56 -9.41 18.35
C GLN A 238 -1.55 -8.35 18.84
N TYR A 239 -1.40 -7.11 18.36
CA TYR A 239 -2.25 -5.98 18.73
C TYR A 239 -3.35 -5.73 17.69
N CYS A 240 -3.39 -6.46 16.57
CA CYS A 240 -4.36 -6.25 15.50
C CYS A 240 -5.76 -6.68 15.94
N GLN A 241 -6.69 -5.73 16.01
CA GLN A 241 -8.06 -5.94 16.48
C GLN A 241 -9.06 -6.09 15.34
N GLN A 242 -8.90 -5.29 14.28
CA GLN A 242 -9.86 -5.21 13.19
C GLN A 242 -9.15 -4.85 11.88
N THR A 243 -9.73 -5.29 10.76
CA THR A 243 -9.26 -4.96 9.42
C THR A 243 -10.42 -4.75 8.47
N GLY A 244 -10.20 -4.05 7.37
CA GLY A 244 -11.25 -3.86 6.38
C GLY A 244 -10.80 -3.24 5.06
N ILE A 245 -11.72 -3.24 4.11
CA ILE A 245 -11.59 -2.61 2.80
C ILE A 245 -12.86 -1.76 2.59
N ASP A 246 -12.68 -0.46 2.39
CA ASP A 246 -13.78 0.50 2.42
C ASP A 246 -14.43 0.69 1.04
N TYR A 247 -15.51 -0.05 0.79
CA TYR A 247 -16.25 0.02 -0.47
C TYR A 247 -17.12 1.26 -0.55
N ASP A 248 -17.51 1.87 0.58
CA ASP A 248 -18.30 3.09 0.57
C ASP A 248 -17.46 4.25 0.01
N ILE A 249 -16.20 4.36 0.43
CA ILE A 249 -15.27 5.36 -0.14
C ILE A 249 -14.94 5.06 -1.60
N ARG A 250 -14.81 3.77 -1.98
CA ARG A 250 -14.63 3.37 -3.38
C ARG A 250 -15.85 3.70 -4.24
N GLY A 251 -17.06 3.68 -3.67
CA GLY A 251 -18.33 3.97 -4.33
C GLY A 251 -18.66 5.46 -4.47
N MET A 252 -17.80 6.35 -3.98
CA MET A 252 -17.98 7.80 -4.14
C MET A 252 -17.88 8.25 -5.61
N GLU A 253 -18.35 9.47 -5.90
CA GLU A 253 -18.17 10.08 -7.21
C GLU A 253 -16.69 10.38 -7.51
N LYS A 254 -16.29 10.18 -8.78
CA LYS A 254 -14.91 10.33 -9.28
C LYS A 254 -13.88 9.63 -8.35
N PRO A 255 -14.07 8.34 -8.04
CA PRO A 255 -13.22 7.67 -7.07
C PRO A 255 -11.86 7.32 -7.68
N SER A 256 -10.90 6.95 -6.84
CA SER A 256 -9.79 6.07 -7.22
C SER A 256 -10.33 4.71 -7.68
N ASP A 257 -9.55 3.99 -8.48
CA ASP A 257 -9.80 2.60 -8.85
C ASP A 257 -9.53 1.66 -7.68
N HIS A 258 -8.76 2.13 -6.70
CA HIS A 258 -8.52 1.44 -5.44
C HIS A 258 -9.55 1.81 -4.38
N ALA A 259 -9.80 0.87 -3.46
CA ALA A 259 -10.53 1.06 -2.23
C ALA A 259 -9.54 1.23 -1.07
N PRO A 260 -9.74 2.18 -0.15
CA PRO A 260 -8.89 2.30 1.03
C PRO A 260 -8.95 1.02 1.86
N ILE A 261 -7.78 0.52 2.27
CA ILE A 261 -7.67 -0.59 3.22
C ILE A 261 -7.24 -0.07 4.58
N TRP A 262 -7.61 -0.78 5.65
CA TRP A 262 -7.29 -0.32 6.99
C TRP A 262 -7.10 -1.48 7.97
N ALA A 263 -6.32 -1.20 9.01
CA ALA A 263 -6.14 -2.06 10.18
C ALA A 263 -6.16 -1.23 11.47
N GLN A 264 -6.75 -1.77 12.52
CA GLN A 264 -6.80 -1.20 13.86
C GLN A 264 -5.90 -2.02 14.78
N PHE A 265 -4.99 -1.34 15.48
CA PHE A 265 -4.11 -1.92 16.48
C PHE A 265 -4.37 -1.32 17.86
N ASP A 266 -4.36 -2.16 18.89
CA ASP A 266 -4.44 -1.77 20.29
C ASP A 266 -3.02 -1.51 20.84
N LEU A 267 -2.52 -0.30 20.63
CA LEU A 267 -1.17 0.14 21.02
C LEU A 267 -1.19 1.22 22.10
N ASP A 268 -2.34 1.37 22.75
CA ASP A 268 -2.54 2.31 23.86
C ASP A 268 -1.99 1.73 25.17
#